data_AF-U3BQ59-F1
#
_entry.id   AF-U3BQ59-F1
#
_cell.length_a   1.000
_cell.length_b   1.000
_cell.length_c   1.000
_cell.angle_alpha   90.00
_cell.angle_beta   90.00
_cell.angle_gamma   90.00
#
_symmetry.space_group_name_H-M   'P 1'
#
loop_
_entity.id
_entity.type
_entity.pdbx_description
1 polymer ?
#
loop_
_entity_poly.entity_id
_entity_poly.type
_entity_poly.pdbx_seq_one_letter_code
_entity_poly.pdbx_strand_id
1 'polypeptide(L)' 'MSKSKKFAVRVSEKRGGWCAEITRQVTSRKTVVSKRETGFETEAQAQAWGEQELAGFIKNQTERNARKSAQRKARSAD' A
#
# COMPACT_ATOMS: atom_id res chain seq x y z
N MET A 1 1.39 -1.89 13.72
CA MET A 1 1.38 -2.44 12.35
C MET A 1 -0.01 -2.91 11.95
N SER A 2 -0.77 -2.10 11.20
CA SER A 2 -2.07 -2.50 10.65
C SER A 2 -1.89 -3.67 9.68
N LYS A 3 -2.42 -4.85 10.04
CA LYS A 3 -2.32 -6.07 9.21
C LYS A 3 -3.29 -6.00 8.02
N SER A 4 -3.07 -5.08 7.09
CA SER A 4 -3.73 -5.14 5.78
C SER A 4 -3.13 -6.32 5.01
N LYS A 5 -3.94 -7.30 4.61
CA LYS A 5 -3.48 -8.50 3.87
C LYS A 5 -2.86 -8.15 2.51
N LYS A 6 -3.18 -6.97 1.94
CA LYS A 6 -2.87 -6.62 0.55
C LYS A 6 -1.72 -5.62 0.40
N PHE A 7 -1.56 -4.74 1.37
CA PHE A 7 -0.53 -3.71 1.37
C PHE A 7 0.27 -3.75 2.66
N ALA A 8 1.58 -3.57 2.57
CA ALA A 8 2.49 -3.51 3.70
C ALA A 8 3.59 -2.48 3.46
N VAL A 9 4.01 -1.79 4.52
CA VAL A 9 5.19 -0.91 4.53
C VAL A 9 6.41 -1.75 4.84
N ARG A 10 7.49 -1.56 4.08
CA ARG A 10 8.82 -2.09 4.35
C ARG A 10 9.78 -0.94 4.46
N VAL A 11 10.50 -0.88 5.58
CA VAL A 11 11.57 0.08 5.77
C VAL A 11 12.89 -0.66 5.69
N SER A 12 13.87 -0.06 5.04
CA SER A 12 15.22 -0.60 4.93
C SER A 12 16.25 0.50 4.99
N GLU A 13 17.35 0.23 5.69
CA GLU A 13 18.50 1.10 5.72
C GLU A 13 19.27 1.00 4.38
N LYS A 14 19.74 2.15 3.90
CA LYS A 14 20.56 2.31 2.69
C LYS A 14 21.77 3.19 3.05
N ARG A 15 22.73 3.32 2.12
CA ARG A 15 23.95 4.09 2.35
C ARG A 15 23.61 5.56 2.68
N GLY A 16 23.71 5.92 3.96
CA GLY A 16 23.50 7.28 4.44
C GLY A 16 22.04 7.67 4.71
N GLY A 17 21.11 6.72 4.79
CA GLY A 17 19.73 7.03 5.14
C GLY A 17 18.77 5.87 5.03
N TRP A 18 17.49 6.16 5.22
CA TRP A 18 16.41 5.18 5.25
C TRP A 18 15.53 5.27 4.01
N CYS A 19 14.97 4.13 3.64
CA CYS A 19 14.07 3.96 2.51
C CYS A 19 12.78 3.29 2.99
N ALA A 20 11.64 3.83 2.58
CA ALA A 20 10.33 3.25 2.80
C ALA A 20 9.70 2.79 1.48
N GLU A 21 9.16 1.58 1.48
CA GLU A 21 8.49 0.98 0.34
C GLU A 21 7.08 0.53 0.73
N ILE A 22 6.09 0.93 -0.05
CA ILE A 22 4.74 0.39 0.03
C ILE A 22 4.65 -0.76 -0.94
N THR A 23 4.52 -1.96 -0.41
CA THR A 23 4.38 -3.18 -1.20
C THR A 23 2.93 -3.59 -1.32
N ARG A 24 2.56 -4.17 -2.47
CA ARG A 24 1.24 -4.73 -2.74
C ARG A 24 1.35 -6.20 -3.10
N GLN A 25 0.61 -7.04 -2.40
CA GLN A 25 0.41 -8.42 -2.79
C GLN A 25 -0.56 -8.47 -4.00
N VAL A 26 -0.02 -8.85 -5.16
CA VAL A 26 -0.78 -8.98 -6.41
C VAL A 26 -1.43 -10.36 -6.50
N THR A 27 -0.68 -11.40 -6.15
CA THR A 27 -1.16 -12.78 -6.00
C THR A 27 -0.52 -13.39 -4.75
N SER A 28 -0.94 -14.60 -4.36
CA SER A 28 -0.33 -15.31 -3.20
C SER A 28 1.18 -15.43 -3.31
N ARG A 29 1.71 -15.53 -4.53
CA ARG A 29 3.14 -15.74 -4.83
C ARG A 29 3.88 -14.47 -5.25
N LYS A 30 3.18 -13.36 -5.51
CA LYS A 30 3.79 -12.15 -6.09
C LYS A 30 3.45 -10.89 -5.31
N THR A 31 4.50 -10.21 -4.86
CA THR A 31 4.44 -8.90 -4.20
C THR A 31 5.26 -7.90 -5.02
N VAL A 32 4.73 -6.70 -5.22
CA VAL A 32 5.39 -5.64 -6.00
C VAL A 32 5.46 -4.35 -5.19
N VAL A 33 6.49 -3.55 -5.40
CA VAL A 33 6.58 -2.20 -4.84
C VAL A 33 5.63 -1.28 -5.62
N SER A 34 4.72 -0.62 -4.92
CA SER A 34 3.75 0.32 -5.49
C SER A 34 4.20 1.78 -5.36
N LYS A 35 4.93 2.11 -4.30
CA LYS A 35 5.56 3.42 -4.09
C LYS A 35 6.81 3.23 -3.24
N ARG A 36 7.84 4.03 -3.50
CA ARG A 36 9.08 4.06 -2.73
C ARG A 36 9.47 5.50 -2.49
N GLU A 37 10.00 5.79 -1.31
CA GLU A 37 10.64 7.04 -0.97
C GLU A 37 11.96 6.77 -0.23
N THR A 38 12.97 7.60 -0.48
CA THR A 38 14.34 7.39 0.01
C THR A 38 14.91 8.69 0.56
N GLY A 39 15.93 8.58 1.41
CA GLY A 39 16.63 9.75 1.93
C GLY A 39 16.07 10.24 3.26
N PHE A 40 15.32 9.40 3.98
CA PHE A 40 14.92 9.68 5.35
C PHE A 40 16.14 9.62 6.28
N GLU A 41 16.20 10.50 7.28
CA GLU A 41 17.30 10.51 8.25
C GLU A 41 17.16 9.37 9.25
N THR A 42 15.92 9.00 9.58
CA THR A 42 15.62 7.97 10.59
C THR A 42 14.62 6.94 10.07
N GLU A 43 14.67 5.74 10.66
CA GLU A 43 13.70 4.67 10.41
C GLU A 43 12.28 5.13 10.74
N ALA A 44 12.12 5.88 11.84
CA ALA A 44 10.81 6.35 12.29
C ALA A 44 10.15 7.31 11.29
N GLN A 45 10.92 8.22 10.67
CA GLN A 45 10.42 9.10 9.61
C GLN A 45 9.99 8.29 8.38
N ALA A 46 10.81 7.32 7.97
CA ALA A 46 10.50 6.44 6.85
C ALA A 46 9.22 5.62 7.10
N GLN A 47 9.08 5.08 8.32
CA GLN A 47 7.90 4.33 8.74
C GLN A 47 6.65 5.20 8.78
N ALA A 48 6.72 6.39 9.38
CA ALA A 48 5.60 7.32 9.47
C ALA A 48 5.09 7.74 8.09
N TRP A 49 6.02 8.06 7.17
CA TRP A 49 5.68 8.35 5.78
C TRP A 49 4.99 7.15 5.12
N GLY A 50 5.52 5.94 5.31
CA GLY A 50 4.94 4.72 4.76
C GLY A 50 3.52 4.47 5.25
N GLU A 51 3.26 4.68 6.54
CA GLU A 51 1.93 4.49 7.15
C GLU A 51 0.92 5.53 6.68
N GLN A 52 1.33 6.80 6.57
CA GLN A 52 0.49 7.88 6.04
C GLN A 52 0.05 7.57 4.61
N GLU A 53 0.99 7.19 3.75
CA GLU A 53 0.70 6.86 2.35
C GLU A 53 -0.11 5.57 2.22
N LEU A 54 0.17 4.56 3.05
CA LEU A 54 -0.57 3.30 3.09
C LEU A 54 -2.08 3.52 3.29
N ALA A 55 -2.47 4.48 4.15
CA ALA A 55 -3.87 4.82 4.36
C ALA A 55 -4.57 5.26 3.06
N GLY A 56 -3.87 6.05 2.22
CA GLY A 56 -4.35 6.44 0.90
C GLY A 56 -4.53 5.25 -0.06
N PHE A 57 -3.57 4.31 -0.07
CA PHE A 57 -3.69 3.08 -0.87
C PHE A 57 -4.89 2.21 -0.46
N ILE A 58 -5.14 2.08 0.85
CA ILE A 58 -6.27 1.32 1.38
C ILE A 58 -7.58 1.99 0.99
N LYS A 59 -7.72 3.31 1.20
CA LYS A 59 -8.91 4.08 0.81
C LYS A 59 -9.22 3.93 -0.67
N ASN A 60 -8.24 4.18 -1.54
CA ASN A 60 -8.36 4.05 -2.99
C ASN A 60 -8.73 2.60 -3.42
N GLN A 61 -8.28 1.60 -2.68
CA GLN A 61 -8.64 0.21 -2.96
C GLN A 61 -10.08 -0.10 -2.56
N THR A 62 -10.54 0.38 -1.41
CA THR A 62 -11.92 0.22 -0.93
C THR A 62 -12.92 0.88 -1.88
N GLU A 63 -12.67 2.13 -2.27
CA GLU A 63 -13.54 2.87 -3.20
C GLU A 63 -13.68 2.17 -4.56
N ARG A 64 -12.56 1.70 -5.12
CA ARG A 64 -12.58 0.93 -6.38
C ARG A 64 -13.33 -0.39 -6.24
N ASN A 65 -13.22 -1.08 -5.12
CA ASN A 65 -13.94 -2.32 -4.87
C ASN A 65 -15.45 -2.07 -4.75
N ALA A 66 -15.85 -1.00 -4.06
CA ALA A 66 -17.25 -0.59 -3.95
C ALA A 66 -17.85 -0.28 -5.32
N ARG A 67 -17.15 0.51 -6.15
CA ARG A 67 -17.59 0.83 -7.52
C ARG A 67 -17.76 -0.42 -8.39
N LYS A 68 -16.80 -1.35 -8.35
CA LYS A 68 -16.88 -2.61 -9.10
C LYS A 68 -17.99 -3.53 -8.60
N SER A 69 -18.25 -3.54 -7.29
CA SER A 69 -19.36 -4.30 -6.70
C SER A 69 -20.70 -3.76 -7.20
N ALA A 70 -20.89 -2.44 -7.16
CA ALA A 70 -22.10 -1.79 -7.67
C ALA A 70 -22.34 -2.09 -9.16
N GLN A 71 -21.30 -1.98 -10.00
CA GLN A 71 -21.40 -2.29 -11.42
C GLN A 71 -21.81 -3.75 -11.70
N ARG A 72 -21.30 -4.71 -10.91
CA ARG A 72 -21.68 -6.12 -11.05
C ARG A 72 -23.15 -6.34 -10.69
N LYS A 73 -23.61 -5.73 -9.60
CA LYS A 73 -25.01 -5.80 -9.16
C LYS A 73 -25.97 -5.24 -10.22
N ALA A 74 -25.60 -4.10 -10.82
CA ALA A 74 -26.38 -3.50 -11.89
C ALA A 74 -26.46 -4.40 -13.13
N ARG A 75 -25.34 -5.02 -13.53
CA ARG A 75 -25.30 -5.94 -14.68
C ARG A 75 -26.05 -7.26 -14.45
N SER A 76 -26.14 -7.73 -13.21
CA SER A 76 -26.86 -8.98 -12.87
C SER A 76 -28.37 -8.78 -12.63
N ALA A 77 -28.84 -7.53 -12.63
CA ALA A 77 -30.25 -7.20 -12.41
C ALA A 77 -31.02 -6.93 -13.72
N ASP A 78 -30.33 -7.01 -14.85
CA ASP A 78 -30.83 -6.93 -16.23
C ASP A 78 -30.71 -8.34 -16.86
#